data_AF-A0A1Y4AFM9-F1
#
_entry.id   AF-A0A1Y4AFM9-F1
#
_cell.length_a   1.000
_cell.length_b   1.000
_cell.length_c   1.000
_cell.angle_alpha   90.00
_cell.angle_beta   90.00
_cell.angle_gamma   90.00
#
_symmetry.space_group_name_H-M   'P 1'
#
loop_
_entity.id
_entity.type
_entity.pdbx_description
1 polymer ?
#
loop_
_entity_poly.entity_id
_entity_poly.type
_entity_poly.pdbx_seq_one_letter_code
_entity_poly.pdbx_strand_id
1 'polypeptide(L)'
;MWNFFEKLCHEGHRSEPGAETESQEGEALYDRIWSSLEEKGICNERGCPEGLTHGERLFYVTRVVEDEVRECGFFGLCYNRHAHLLEPAVRYFRELGAVRRADIVERARRVLEGIESPCCEHATEEDEAKIDALQTEYQSLDENYEAMLLGYVKSHPEEFPA
;
A
#
# COMPACT_ATOMS: atom_id res chain seq x y z
N MET A 1 3.71 -8.77 26.52
CA MET A 1 3.56 -7.83 25.38
C MET A 1 4.10 -8.46 24.08
N TRP A 2 3.93 -9.78 23.88
CA TRP A 2 4.39 -10.54 22.71
C TRP A 2 3.22 -11.18 21.93
N ASN A 3 2.03 -11.25 22.55
CA ASN A 3 0.88 -12.02 22.03
C ASN A 3 -0.13 -11.20 21.20
N PHE A 4 0.08 -9.89 21.03
CA PHE A 4 -0.82 -9.05 20.22
C PHE A 4 -0.38 -9.02 18.74
N PHE A 5 0.93 -9.00 18.49
CA PHE A 5 1.50 -8.87 17.13
C PHE A 5 1.37 -10.13 16.28
N GLU A 6 1.50 -11.34 16.85
CA GLU A 6 1.24 -12.59 16.11
C GLU A 6 -0.22 -12.74 15.64
N LYS A 7 -1.15 -11.99 16.24
CA LYS A 7 -2.57 -12.09 15.92
C LYS A 7 -2.97 -11.29 14.68
N LEU A 8 -2.20 -10.26 14.32
CA LEU A 8 -2.51 -9.40 13.17
C LEU A 8 -2.10 -10.04 11.83
N CYS A 9 -1.05 -10.87 11.82
CA CYS A 9 -0.48 -11.42 10.59
C CYS A 9 -1.11 -12.74 10.08
N HIS A 10 -2.05 -13.37 10.82
CA HIS A 10 -2.41 -14.78 10.56
C HIS A 10 -3.91 -15.14 10.38
N GLU A 11 -4.84 -14.20 10.32
CA GLU A 11 -6.25 -14.54 10.03
C GLU A 11 -6.56 -14.42 8.53
N GLY A 12 -6.13 -15.44 7.78
CA GLY A 12 -6.43 -15.61 6.36
C GLY A 12 -7.93 -15.77 6.12
N HIS A 13 -8.52 -14.81 5.41
CA HIS A 13 -9.92 -14.87 4.97
C HIS A 13 -10.05 -15.73 3.70
N ARG A 14 -10.99 -16.66 3.78
CA ARG A 14 -11.35 -17.66 2.77
C ARG A 14 -12.25 -17.02 1.70
N SER A 15 -11.82 -17.01 0.45
CA SER A 15 -12.58 -16.44 -0.68
C SER A 15 -13.64 -17.40 -1.22
N GLU A 16 -14.85 -16.90 -1.51
CA GLU A 16 -15.91 -17.60 -2.25
C GLU A 16 -15.79 -17.37 -3.78
N PRO A 17 -16.30 -18.30 -4.62
CA PRO A 17 -15.96 -18.39 -6.04
C PRO A 17 -16.98 -17.64 -6.91
N GLY A 18 -16.55 -16.59 -7.62
CA GLY A 18 -17.43 -15.87 -8.55
C GLY A 18 -16.79 -14.82 -9.47
N ALA A 19 -15.47 -14.61 -9.43
CA ALA A 19 -14.76 -13.55 -10.17
C ALA A 19 -13.53 -14.07 -10.95
N GLU A 20 -13.57 -15.33 -11.40
CA GLU A 20 -12.34 -16.07 -11.74
C GLU A 20 -11.60 -15.60 -13.01
N THR A 21 -12.23 -14.88 -13.96
CA THR A 21 -11.56 -14.54 -15.24
C THR A 21 -10.89 -13.17 -15.28
N GLU A 22 -11.51 -12.11 -14.72
CA GLU A 22 -10.85 -10.78 -14.64
C GLU A 22 -9.78 -10.74 -13.54
N SER A 23 -9.95 -11.54 -12.47
CA SER A 23 -8.95 -11.70 -11.40
C SER A 23 -7.66 -12.34 -11.94
N GLN A 24 -7.76 -13.37 -12.76
CA GLN A 24 -6.58 -14.09 -13.30
C GLN A 24 -5.76 -13.25 -14.28
N GLU A 25 -6.40 -12.48 -15.15
CA GLU A 25 -5.69 -11.58 -16.08
C GLU A 25 -5.04 -10.40 -15.34
N GLY A 26 -5.70 -9.88 -14.29
CA GLY A 26 -5.13 -8.86 -13.42
C GLY A 26 -3.92 -9.37 -12.63
N GLU A 27 -4.01 -10.56 -12.04
CA GLU A 27 -2.92 -11.21 -11.29
C GLU A 27 -1.70 -11.45 -12.18
N ALA A 28 -1.87 -12.03 -13.38
CA ALA A 28 -0.74 -12.27 -14.29
C ALA A 28 -0.07 -10.97 -14.78
N LEU A 29 -0.86 -9.91 -14.97
CA LEU A 29 -0.35 -8.59 -15.34
C LEU A 29 0.47 -7.97 -14.20
N TYR A 30 0.00 -8.11 -12.97
CA TYR A 30 0.70 -7.62 -11.78
C TYR A 30 1.98 -8.38 -11.52
N ASP A 31 1.97 -9.72 -11.61
CA ASP A 31 3.16 -10.55 -11.46
C ASP A 31 4.24 -10.16 -12.46
N ARG A 32 3.84 -9.85 -13.70
CA ARG A 32 4.76 -9.38 -14.73
C ARG A 32 5.37 -8.02 -14.40
N ILE A 33 4.56 -7.05 -13.95
CA ILE A 33 5.06 -5.72 -13.57
C ILE A 33 6.00 -5.85 -12.36
N TRP A 34 5.61 -6.65 -11.37
CA TRP A 34 6.42 -6.91 -10.19
C TRP A 34 7.77 -7.58 -10.55
N SER A 35 7.74 -8.58 -11.43
CA SER A 35 8.97 -9.23 -11.92
C SER A 35 9.90 -8.22 -12.63
N SER A 36 9.34 -7.34 -13.47
CA SER A 36 10.13 -6.29 -14.15
C SER A 36 10.76 -5.30 -13.15
N LEU A 37 10.03 -4.95 -12.09
CA LEU A 37 10.55 -4.12 -10.99
C LEU A 37 11.68 -4.83 -10.23
N GLU A 38 11.55 -6.14 -9.96
CA GLU A 38 12.60 -6.92 -9.31
C GLU A 38 13.89 -6.96 -10.17
N GLU A 39 13.76 -7.15 -11.48
CA GLU A 39 14.90 -7.15 -12.42
C GLU A 39 15.61 -5.79 -12.48
N LYS A 40 14.86 -4.68 -12.39
CA LYS A 40 15.39 -3.31 -12.38
C LYS A 40 15.89 -2.87 -11.00
N GLY A 41 15.59 -3.66 -9.97
CA GLY A 41 15.80 -3.32 -8.57
C GLY A 41 14.58 -2.61 -7.95
N ILE A 42 14.37 -2.87 -6.66
CA ILE A 42 13.23 -2.33 -5.92
C ILE A 42 13.34 -0.81 -5.78
N CYS A 43 12.28 -0.10 -6.16
CA CYS A 43 12.12 1.34 -5.97
C CYS A 43 11.73 1.63 -4.51
N ASN A 44 12.12 2.75 -3.93
CA ASN A 44 11.62 3.16 -2.61
C ASN A 44 11.45 4.70 -2.50
N GLU A 45 11.20 5.34 -3.64
CA GLU A 45 11.17 6.80 -3.94
C GLU A 45 12.45 7.58 -3.58
N ARG A 46 13.13 7.24 -2.48
CA ARG A 46 14.38 7.87 -2.01
C ARG A 46 15.62 7.38 -2.75
N GLY A 47 15.60 6.16 -3.28
CA GLY A 47 16.70 5.53 -3.97
C GLY A 47 16.25 4.69 -5.17
N CYS A 48 15.22 5.15 -5.90
CA CYS A 48 14.75 4.40 -7.06
C CYS A 48 15.83 4.29 -8.14
N PRO A 49 16.01 3.09 -8.72
CA PRO A 49 16.90 2.90 -9.86
C PRO A 49 16.63 3.89 -10.97
N GLU A 50 17.70 4.34 -11.65
CA GLU A 50 17.55 5.13 -12.87
C GLU A 50 16.80 4.29 -13.93
N GLY A 51 15.79 4.88 -14.57
CA GLY A 51 15.06 4.24 -15.67
C GLY A 51 13.67 3.69 -15.34
N LEU A 52 13.19 3.77 -14.10
CA LEU A 52 11.78 3.47 -13.79
C LEU A 52 10.85 4.56 -14.32
N THR A 53 9.80 4.13 -15.02
CA THR A 53 8.72 5.00 -15.50
C THR A 53 7.89 5.55 -14.34
N HIS A 54 6.96 6.46 -14.64
CA HIS A 54 6.01 6.96 -13.66
C HIS A 54 5.05 5.86 -13.17
N GLY A 55 4.42 5.12 -14.09
CA GLY A 55 3.51 4.02 -13.78
C GLY A 55 4.15 2.90 -12.94
N GLU A 56 5.41 2.55 -13.20
CA GLU A 56 6.15 1.57 -12.39
C GLU A 56 6.30 2.01 -10.92
N ARG A 57 6.61 3.29 -10.70
CA ARG A 57 6.72 3.86 -9.34
C ARG A 57 5.35 3.91 -8.66
N LEU A 58 4.33 4.37 -9.39
CA LEU A 58 2.96 4.42 -8.92
C LEU A 58 2.50 3.02 -8.47
N PHE A 59 2.69 2.02 -9.32
CA PHE A 59 2.33 0.63 -9.06
C PHE A 59 3.04 0.10 -7.83
N TYR A 60 4.38 0.24 -7.77
CA TYR A 60 5.17 -0.22 -6.64
C TYR A 60 4.70 0.40 -5.32
N VAL A 61 4.63 1.73 -5.27
CA VAL A 61 4.33 2.46 -4.04
C VAL A 61 2.92 2.14 -3.53
N THR A 62 1.93 2.15 -4.43
CA THR A 62 0.54 1.90 -4.03
C THR A 62 0.33 0.45 -3.59
N ARG A 63 0.94 -0.54 -4.27
CA ARG A 63 0.85 -1.95 -3.87
C ARG A 63 1.55 -2.23 -2.54
N VAL A 64 2.77 -1.72 -2.35
CA VAL A 64 3.48 -1.91 -1.06
C VAL A 64 2.69 -1.29 0.08
N VAL A 65 2.18 -0.06 -0.07
CA VAL A 65 1.37 0.56 1.00
C VAL A 65 0.05 -0.19 1.22
N GLU A 66 -0.66 -0.60 0.16
CA GLU A 66 -1.91 -1.35 0.29
C GLU A 66 -1.68 -2.68 1.04
N ASP A 67 -0.68 -3.47 0.63
CA ASP A 67 -0.43 -4.78 1.22
C ASP A 67 0.04 -4.65 2.68
N GLU A 68 0.94 -3.72 2.98
CA GLU A 68 1.41 -3.46 4.35
C GLU A 68 0.28 -3.00 5.28
N VAL A 69 -0.57 -2.06 4.84
CA VAL A 69 -1.69 -1.58 5.64
C VAL A 69 -2.74 -2.68 5.83
N ARG A 70 -2.95 -3.53 4.82
CA ARG A 70 -3.90 -4.64 4.89
C ARG A 70 -3.43 -5.76 5.82
N GLU A 71 -2.13 -6.09 5.79
CA GLU A 71 -1.57 -7.22 6.53
C GLU A 71 -1.08 -6.86 7.93
N CYS A 72 -0.46 -5.68 8.08
CA CYS A 72 0.24 -5.28 9.31
C CYS A 72 -0.25 -3.95 9.88
N GLY A 73 -1.13 -3.25 9.16
CA GLY A 73 -1.63 -1.92 9.53
C GLY A 73 -0.60 -0.81 9.35
N PHE A 74 -1.01 0.44 9.63
CA PHE A 74 -0.15 1.61 9.43
C PHE A 74 1.16 1.58 10.23
N PHE A 75 1.19 1.00 11.44
CA PHE A 75 2.45 0.82 12.18
C PHE A 75 3.39 -0.21 11.53
N GLY A 76 2.86 -1.16 10.78
CA GLY A 76 3.64 -2.11 9.97
C GLY A 76 4.58 -1.39 9.01
N LEU A 77 4.12 -0.30 8.38
CA LEU A 77 4.96 0.54 7.51
C LEU A 77 6.16 1.13 8.24
N CYS A 78 6.03 1.53 9.51
CA CYS A 78 7.18 2.02 10.28
C CYS A 78 8.16 0.89 10.61
N TYR A 79 7.62 -0.26 11.04
CA TYR A 79 8.42 -1.43 11.41
C TYR A 79 9.21 -2.00 10.22
N ASN A 80 8.55 -2.16 9.08
CA ASN A 80 9.14 -2.64 7.82
C ASN A 80 9.92 -1.56 7.06
N ARG A 81 10.10 -0.37 7.67
CA ARG A 81 10.83 0.77 7.13
C ARG A 81 10.24 1.32 5.82
N HIS A 82 8.97 1.07 5.55
CA HIS A 82 8.18 1.57 4.41
C HIS A 82 7.44 2.89 4.67
N ALA A 83 7.51 3.47 5.88
CA ALA A 83 6.83 4.73 6.22
C ALA A 83 7.17 5.91 5.29
N HIS A 84 8.35 5.88 4.67
CA HIS A 84 8.76 6.88 3.68
C HIS A 84 7.94 6.86 2.38
N LEU A 85 7.20 5.77 2.12
CA LEU A 85 6.32 5.62 0.97
C LEU A 85 4.95 6.30 1.19
N LEU A 86 4.61 6.71 2.41
CA LEU A 86 3.31 7.32 2.71
C LEU A 86 3.07 8.62 1.94
N GLU A 87 4.06 9.50 1.85
CA GLU A 87 3.94 10.75 1.08
C GLU A 87 3.70 10.51 -0.41
N PRO A 88 4.51 9.72 -1.14
CA PRO A 88 4.25 9.42 -2.54
C PRO A 88 2.95 8.61 -2.73
N ALA A 89 2.59 7.72 -1.80
CA ALA A 89 1.34 6.96 -1.85
C ALA A 89 0.11 7.87 -1.86
N VAL A 90 0.09 8.95 -1.07
CA VAL A 90 -1.02 9.92 -1.10
C VAL A 90 -1.20 10.52 -2.49
N ARG A 91 -0.10 10.90 -3.16
CA ARG A 91 -0.16 11.43 -4.54
C ARG A 91 -0.71 10.39 -5.51
N TYR A 92 -0.18 9.17 -5.46
CA TYR A 92 -0.51 8.11 -6.40
C TYR A 92 -1.93 7.54 -6.20
N PHE A 93 -2.41 7.42 -4.96
CA PHE A 93 -3.80 7.04 -4.72
C PHE A 93 -4.78 8.09 -5.26
N ARG A 94 -4.46 9.39 -5.16
CA ARG A 94 -5.28 10.44 -5.79
C ARG A 94 -5.28 10.33 -7.30
N GLU A 95 -4.13 10.02 -7.89
CA GLU A 95 -3.98 9.83 -9.34
C GLU A 95 -4.80 8.64 -9.86
N LEU A 96 -4.87 7.54 -9.09
CA LEU A 96 -5.75 6.40 -9.36
C LEU A 96 -7.25 6.71 -9.16
N GLY A 97 -7.60 7.87 -8.60
CA GLY A 97 -8.97 8.21 -8.21
C GLY A 97 -9.42 7.61 -6.87
N ALA A 98 -8.53 6.94 -6.14
CA ALA A 98 -8.76 6.41 -4.78
C ALA A 98 -8.64 7.53 -3.72
N VAL A 99 -9.48 8.56 -3.85
CA VAL A 99 -9.38 9.81 -3.08
C VAL A 99 -9.59 9.57 -1.59
N ARG A 100 -10.56 8.75 -1.18
CA ARG A 100 -10.82 8.52 0.24
C ARG A 100 -9.68 7.73 0.88
N ARG A 101 -9.16 6.72 0.18
CA ARG A 101 -7.94 6.01 0.57
C ARG A 101 -6.78 6.99 0.78
N ALA A 102 -6.52 7.86 -0.19
CA ALA A 102 -5.45 8.86 -0.09
C ALA A 102 -5.61 9.78 1.13
N ASP A 103 -6.83 10.21 1.44
CA ASP A 103 -7.10 11.08 2.59
C ASP A 103 -6.93 10.36 3.94
N ILE A 104 -7.19 9.06 4.01
CA ILE A 104 -6.88 8.24 5.19
C ILE A 104 -5.37 8.09 5.35
N VAL A 105 -4.66 7.73 4.26
CA VAL A 105 -3.19 7.59 4.26
C VAL A 105 -2.51 8.91 4.65
N GLU A 106 -3.01 10.05 4.17
CA GLU A 106 -2.46 11.36 4.53
C GLU A 106 -2.65 11.68 6.01
N ARG A 107 -3.82 11.36 6.59
CA ARG A 107 -4.07 11.53 8.02
C ARG A 107 -3.19 10.60 8.86
N ALA A 108 -3.05 9.33 8.45
CA ALA A 108 -2.18 8.38 9.12
C ALA A 108 -0.72 8.85 9.10
N ARG A 109 -0.24 9.32 7.95
CA ARG A 109 1.08 9.93 7.82
C ARG A 109 1.30 11.06 8.82
N ARG A 110 0.36 11.99 8.95
CA ARG A 110 0.47 13.12 9.90
C ARG A 110 0.53 12.68 11.36
N VAL A 111 -0.18 11.61 11.73
CA VAL A 111 -0.07 11.02 13.07
C VAL A 111 1.31 10.43 13.26
N LEU A 112 1.77 9.58 12.34
CA LEU A 112 3.07 8.91 12.43
C LEU A 112 4.27 9.89 12.43
N GLU A 113 4.20 10.98 11.66
CA GLU A 113 5.21 12.05 11.64
C GLU A 113 5.31 12.79 12.98
N GLY A 114 4.25 12.77 13.79
CA GLY A 114 4.24 13.33 15.14
C GLY A 114 4.91 12.45 16.20
N ILE A 115 5.23 11.19 15.86
CA ILE A 115 5.79 10.21 16.79
C ILE A 115 7.32 10.12 16.58
N GLU A 116 8.08 10.11 17.67
CA GLU A 116 9.52 9.90 17.61
C GLU A 116 9.86 8.54 16.98
N SER A 117 10.88 8.51 16.13
CA SER A 117 11.32 7.27 15.50
C SER A 117 12.20 6.46 16.45
N PRO A 118 12.03 5.12 16.56
CA PRO A 118 11.03 4.30 15.87
C PRO A 118 9.61 4.45 16.44
N CYS A 119 8.64 4.69 15.55
CA CYS A 119 7.27 5.07 15.94
C CYS A 119 6.58 4.01 16.81
N CYS A 120 6.86 2.73 16.60
CA CYS A 120 6.26 1.63 17.37
C CYS A 120 6.73 1.56 18.84
N GLU A 121 7.85 2.20 19.19
CA GLU A 121 8.36 2.21 20.57
C GLU A 121 7.98 3.49 21.32
N HIS A 122 7.65 4.56 20.59
CA HIS A 122 7.39 5.89 21.13
C HIS A 122 5.94 6.34 20.97
N ALA A 123 5.07 5.52 20.36
CA ALA A 123 3.65 5.80 20.27
C ALA A 123 3.01 5.84 21.66
N THR A 124 2.20 6.86 21.90
CA THR A 124 1.34 6.90 23.08
C THR A 124 0.05 6.11 22.85
N GLU A 125 -0.68 5.79 23.92
CA GLU A 125 -2.04 5.20 23.80
C GLU A 125 -2.97 6.07 22.94
N GLU A 126 -2.78 7.40 22.93
CA GLU A 126 -3.55 8.31 22.09
C GLU A 126 -3.19 8.18 20.60
N ASP A 127 -1.91 7.97 20.29
CA ASP A 127 -1.45 7.77 18.91
C ASP A 127 -1.92 6.42 18.37
N GLU A 128 -1.84 5.37 19.19
CA GLU A 128 -2.37 4.05 18.86
C GLU A 128 -3.87 4.12 18.57
N ALA A 129 -4.66 4.76 19.44
CA ALA A 129 -6.10 4.90 19.22
C ALA A 129 -6.44 5.68 17.93
N LYS A 130 -5.66 6.70 17.58
CA LYS A 130 -5.83 7.45 16.31
C LYS A 130 -5.52 6.57 15.10
N ILE A 131 -4.43 5.81 15.15
CA ILE A 131 -4.04 4.91 14.07
C ILE A 131 -5.05 3.77 13.90
N ASP A 132 -5.53 3.18 15.00
CA ASP A 132 -6.54 2.12 14.96
C ASP A 132 -7.88 2.60 14.36
N ALA A 133 -8.28 3.84 14.69
CA ALA A 133 -9.46 4.45 14.08
C ALA A 133 -9.27 4.64 12.56
N LEU A 134 -8.10 5.10 12.12
CA LEU A 134 -7.78 5.26 10.70
C LEU A 134 -7.66 3.91 9.98
N GLN A 135 -7.11 2.88 10.62
CA GLN A 135 -7.05 1.52 10.12
C GLN A 135 -8.46 0.95 9.90
N THR A 136 -9.35 1.15 10.87
CA THR A 136 -10.76 0.74 10.76
C THR A 136 -11.45 1.47 9.61
N GLU A 137 -11.22 2.79 9.48
CA GLU A 137 -11.75 3.57 8.36
C GLU A 137 -11.24 3.03 7.02
N TYR A 138 -9.94 2.70 6.93
CA TYR A 138 -9.31 2.14 5.73
C TYR A 138 -9.93 0.80 5.32
N GLN A 139 -10.08 -0.13 6.27
CA GLN A 139 -10.65 -1.45 6.03
C GLN A 139 -12.15 -1.39 5.68
N SER A 140 -12.84 -0.31 6.05
CA SER A 140 -14.24 -0.08 5.72
C SER A 140 -14.48 0.58 4.35
N LEU A 141 -13.42 0.85 3.59
CA LEU A 141 -13.56 1.44 2.25
C LEU A 141 -14.24 0.46 1.29
N ASP A 142 -15.29 0.93 0.64
CA ASP A 142 -15.97 0.25 -0.48
C ASP A 142 -15.33 0.62 -1.85
N GLU A 143 -14.13 1.20 -1.83
CA GLU A 143 -13.37 1.53 -3.03
C GLU A 143 -12.70 0.27 -3.60
N ASN A 144 -13.05 -0.11 -4.83
CA ASN A 144 -12.37 -1.19 -5.54
C ASN A 144 -11.02 -0.70 -6.10
N TYR A 145 -10.02 -0.63 -5.23
CA TYR A 145 -8.65 -0.22 -5.57
C TYR A 145 -8.05 -1.07 -6.68
N GLU A 146 -8.26 -2.39 -6.63
CA GLU A 146 -7.69 -3.29 -7.62
C GLU A 146 -8.25 -2.98 -9.02
N ALA A 147 -9.55 -2.69 -9.13
CA ALA A 147 -10.13 -2.24 -10.39
C ALA A 147 -9.58 -0.87 -10.85
N MET A 148 -9.32 0.06 -9.92
CA MET A 148 -8.74 1.37 -10.24
C MET A 148 -7.30 1.24 -10.75
N LEU A 149 -6.47 0.46 -10.07
CA LEU A 149 -5.09 0.20 -10.46
C LEU A 149 -5.03 -0.54 -11.80
N LEU A 150 -5.84 -1.59 -11.98
CA LEU A 150 -5.93 -2.30 -13.25
C LEU A 150 -6.40 -1.38 -14.38
N GLY A 151 -7.35 -0.50 -14.11
CA GLY A 151 -7.80 0.53 -15.05
C GLY A 151 -6.66 1.44 -15.49
N TYR A 152 -5.85 1.91 -14.55
CA TYR A 152 -4.69 2.75 -14.82
C TYR A 152 -3.65 2.02 -15.67
N VAL A 153 -3.30 0.77 -15.34
CA VAL A 153 -2.33 -0.03 -16.10
C VAL A 153 -2.81 -0.24 -17.54
N LYS A 154 -4.10 -0.54 -17.72
CA LYS A 154 -4.70 -0.73 -19.05
C LYS A 154 -4.74 0.56 -19.88
N SER A 155 -4.86 1.73 -19.25
CA SER A 155 -4.90 3.02 -19.95
C SER A 155 -3.52 3.63 -20.24
N HIS A 156 -2.46 3.17 -19.56
CA HIS A 156 -1.08 3.67 -19.71
C HIS A 156 -0.07 2.54 -20.01
N PRO A 157 -0.29 1.69 -21.03
CA PRO A 157 0.57 0.54 -21.28
C PRO A 157 2.04 0.92 -21.56
N GLU A 158 2.30 2.12 -22.08
CA GLU A 158 3.64 2.66 -22.32
C GLU A 158 4.45 2.89 -21.05
N GLU A 159 3.79 3.05 -19.90
CA GLU A 159 4.44 3.20 -18.61
C GLU A 159 4.84 1.85 -18.01
N PHE A 160 4.47 0.72 -18.61
CA PHE A 160 4.78 -0.61 -18.11
C PHE A 160 5.55 -1.42 -19.17
N PRO A 161 6.78 -1.00 -19.53
CA PRO A 161 7.58 -1.69 -20.52
C PRO A 161 7.99 -3.07 -19.99
N ALA A 162 7.49 -4.10 -20.66
CA ALA A 162 7.85 -5.50 -20.43
C ALA A 162 9.31 -5.79 -20.75
#